data_AF-A0A2N2NH70-F1
#
_entry.id   AF-A0A2N2NH70-F1
#
_cell.length_a   1.000
_cell.length_b   1.000
_cell.length_c   1.000
_cell.angle_alpha   90.00
_cell.angle_beta   90.00
_cell.angle_gamma   90.00
#
_symmetry.space_group_name_H-M   'P 1'
#
loop_
_entity.id
_entity.type
_entity.pdbx_description
1 polymer ?
#
loop_
_entity_poly.entity_id
_entity_poly.type
_entity_poly.pdbx_seq_one_letter_code
_entity_poly.pdbx_strand_id
1 'polypeptide(L)'
;MVSTRINYLQVQFPLILYLFIHRIKYCVIFLKKPNFLDVPALRSYNSATKTLQSMGDGMKNALLIGTLTALVTGILIATQATLSNRGGNIIGPIRTGILTNLGSGLFALIFILITIIWQTLEWRNLPQPTVWMLLFSGGLGVLIVIGVSFSLRYTGVTAGTAAIILGQLLISTIVDATGLSGQAPIPITWQRVAGLLVMGMAVFLLLPRK
;
A
#
# COMPACT_ATOMS: atom_id res chain seq x y z
N MET A 1 47.33 40.67 -39.48
CA MET A 1 45.95 40.18 -39.66
C MET A 1 45.28 40.12 -38.30
N VAL A 2 44.46 41.12 -37.92
CA VAL A 2 43.43 40.96 -36.87
C VAL A 2 42.21 41.75 -37.33
N SER A 3 41.14 41.01 -37.60
CA SER A 3 39.93 41.42 -38.29
C SER A 3 38.85 41.87 -37.32
N THR A 4 38.43 43.13 -37.46
CA THR A 4 37.04 43.61 -37.54
C THR A 4 35.95 42.62 -37.10
N ARG A 5 35.44 42.73 -35.86
CA ARG A 5 34.07 42.30 -35.51
C ARG A 5 33.60 42.82 -34.14
N ILE A 6 33.38 44.12 -34.04
CA ILE A 6 32.60 44.74 -32.95
C ILE A 6 31.62 45.67 -33.65
N ASN A 7 30.35 45.25 -33.82
CA ASN A 7 29.14 46.09 -34.05
C ASN A 7 27.96 45.30 -34.66
N TYR A 8 27.55 44.19 -34.03
CA TYR A 8 26.25 43.55 -34.38
C TYR A 8 25.36 43.24 -33.16
N LEU A 9 25.81 43.47 -31.93
CA LEU A 9 25.09 43.04 -30.72
C LEU A 9 24.24 44.11 -30.01
N GLN A 10 24.11 45.32 -30.57
CA GLN A 10 23.40 46.43 -29.91
C GLN A 10 22.07 46.84 -30.58
N VAL A 11 21.65 46.18 -31.68
CA VAL A 11 20.43 46.57 -32.42
C VAL A 11 19.34 45.49 -32.40
N GLN A 12 19.60 44.28 -31.91
CA GLN A 12 18.65 43.16 -31.97
C GLN A 12 17.71 43.03 -30.76
N PHE A 13 18.03 43.64 -29.62
CA PHE A 13 17.22 43.52 -28.40
C PHE A 13 15.89 44.30 -28.40
N PRO A 14 15.74 45.50 -29.01
CA PRO A 14 14.46 46.20 -28.98
C PRO A 14 13.41 45.57 -29.91
N LEU A 15 13.80 44.88 -30.99
CA LEU A 15 12.87 44.29 -31.96
C LEU A 15 12.17 43.03 -31.42
N ILE A 16 12.90 42.20 -30.65
CA ILE A 16 12.35 40.98 -30.05
C ILE A 16 11.41 41.33 -28.89
N LEU A 17 11.76 42.35 -28.09
CA LEU A 17 10.89 42.81 -27.00
C LEU A 17 9.62 43.52 -27.55
N TYR A 18 9.74 44.28 -28.65
CA TYR A 18 8.60 44.90 -29.30
C TYR A 18 7.64 43.86 -29.92
N LEU A 19 8.16 42.81 -30.57
CA LEU A 19 7.35 41.70 -31.09
C LEU A 19 6.68 40.89 -29.96
N PHE A 20 7.35 40.74 -28.81
CA PHE A 20 6.80 40.04 -27.65
C PHE A 20 5.65 40.83 -26.99
N ILE A 21 5.82 42.14 -26.82
CA ILE A 21 4.79 43.03 -26.27
C ILE A 21 3.61 43.17 -27.25
N HIS A 22 3.86 43.22 -28.57
CA HIS A 22 2.81 43.31 -29.57
C HIS A 22 1.97 42.02 -29.66
N ARG A 23 2.59 40.83 -29.51
CA ARG A 23 1.88 39.54 -29.41
C ARG A 23 1.03 39.43 -28.13
N ILE A 24 1.51 39.95 -27.00
CA ILE A 24 0.76 39.94 -25.74
C ILE A 24 -0.49 40.84 -25.83
N LYS A 25 -0.38 42.04 -26.44
CA LYS A 25 -1.55 42.92 -26.66
C LYS A 25 -2.63 42.26 -27.51
N TYR A 26 -2.26 41.56 -28.59
CA TYR A 26 -3.24 40.83 -29.42
C TYR A 26 -3.81 39.60 -28.70
N CYS A 27 -3.02 38.92 -27.86
CA CYS A 27 -3.49 37.79 -27.08
C CYS A 27 -4.52 38.21 -26.02
N VAL A 28 -4.31 39.35 -25.34
CA VAL A 28 -5.24 39.88 -24.34
C VAL A 28 -6.52 40.47 -24.97
N ILE A 29 -6.43 41.09 -26.15
CA ILE A 29 -7.61 41.57 -26.89
C ILE A 29 -8.44 40.39 -27.44
N PHE A 30 -7.81 39.28 -27.81
CA PHE A 30 -8.49 38.06 -28.28
C PHE A 30 -9.14 37.26 -27.14
N LEU A 31 -8.60 37.32 -25.92
CA LEU A 31 -9.18 36.69 -24.72
C LEU A 31 -10.36 37.49 -24.10
N LYS A 32 -10.60 38.73 -24.54
CA LYS A 32 -11.69 39.58 -24.05
C LYS A 32 -12.92 39.55 -24.97
N LYS A 33 -13.20 38.41 -25.62
CA LYS A 33 -14.51 38.14 -26.22
C LYS A 33 -15.35 37.28 -25.26
N PRO A 34 -16.52 37.75 -24.79
CA PRO A 34 -17.33 37.05 -23.78
C PRO A 34 -17.85 35.66 -24.23
N ASN A 35 -17.72 35.32 -25.52
CA ASN A 35 -18.20 34.06 -26.09
C ASN A 35 -17.07 33.11 -26.56
N PHE A 36 -15.79 33.39 -26.26
CA PHE A 36 -14.68 32.47 -26.61
C PHE A 36 -14.41 31.40 -25.53
N LEU A 37 -15.08 31.50 -24.38
CA LEU A 37 -15.02 30.49 -23.31
C LEU A 37 -15.84 29.23 -23.64
N ASP A 38 -16.63 29.26 -24.72
CA ASP A 38 -17.50 28.17 -25.15
C ASP A 38 -17.00 27.48 -26.42
N VAL A 39 -15.67 27.37 -26.56
CA VAL A 39 -15.05 26.58 -27.63
C VAL A 39 -15.06 25.10 -27.20
N PRO A 40 -15.57 24.17 -28.02
CA PRO A 40 -15.69 22.76 -27.66
C PRO A 40 -14.37 22.12 -27.21
N ALA A 41 -13.23 22.61 -27.71
CA ALA A 41 -11.89 22.19 -27.29
C ALA A 41 -11.58 22.52 -25.82
N LEU A 42 -11.98 23.71 -25.33
CA LEU A 42 -11.79 24.09 -23.92
C LEU A 42 -12.69 23.29 -22.98
N ARG A 43 -13.90 22.92 -23.44
CA ARG A 43 -14.81 22.04 -22.70
C ARG A 43 -14.23 20.62 -22.59
N SER A 44 -13.62 20.10 -23.65
CA SER A 44 -12.90 18.82 -23.63
C SER A 44 -11.69 18.84 -22.70
N TYR A 45 -10.88 19.91 -22.72
CA TYR A 45 -9.73 20.07 -21.81
C TYR A 45 -10.16 20.18 -20.33
N ASN A 46 -11.20 20.97 -20.02
CA ASN A 46 -11.72 21.08 -18.65
C ASN A 46 -12.35 19.78 -18.13
N SER A 47 -12.99 19.00 -19.01
CA SER A 47 -13.49 17.67 -18.64
C SER A 47 -12.33 16.70 -18.38
N ALA A 48 -11.32 16.67 -19.24
CA ALA A 48 -10.15 15.81 -19.06
C ALA A 48 -9.38 16.15 -17.77
N THR A 49 -9.18 17.43 -17.46
CA THR A 49 -8.52 17.86 -16.21
C THR A 49 -9.35 17.53 -14.97
N LYS A 50 -10.68 17.66 -15.01
CA LYS A 50 -11.56 17.20 -13.91
C LYS A 50 -11.48 15.68 -13.71
N THR A 51 -11.42 14.89 -14.79
CA THR A 51 -11.25 13.44 -14.71
C THR A 51 -9.88 13.08 -14.12
N LEU A 52 -8.80 13.73 -14.55
CA LEU A 52 -7.47 13.50 -13.99
C LEU A 52 -7.40 13.88 -12.50
N GLN A 53 -8.04 14.98 -12.12
CA GLN A 53 -8.12 15.40 -10.73
C GLN A 53 -8.98 14.44 -9.89
N SER A 54 -10.13 13.98 -10.39
CA SER A 54 -10.96 13.00 -9.68
C SER A 54 -10.27 11.63 -9.55
N MET A 55 -9.49 11.22 -10.55
CA MET A 55 -8.66 10.02 -10.47
C MET A 55 -7.53 10.19 -9.44
N GLY A 56 -6.89 11.36 -9.41
CA GLY A 56 -5.86 11.68 -8.41
C GLY A 56 -6.39 11.70 -6.99
N ASP A 57 -7.56 12.30 -6.76
CA ASP A 57 -8.21 12.34 -5.45
C ASP A 57 -8.74 10.95 -5.05
N GLY A 58 -9.29 10.18 -6.00
CA GLY A 58 -9.68 8.78 -5.79
C GLY A 58 -8.51 7.88 -5.38
N MET A 59 -7.34 8.04 -6.01
CA MET A 59 -6.15 7.27 -5.68
C MET A 59 -5.59 7.61 -4.30
N LYS A 60 -5.58 8.89 -3.92
CA LYS A 60 -5.18 9.31 -2.56
C LYS A 60 -6.12 8.72 -1.50
N ASN A 61 -7.43 8.74 -1.76
CA ASN A 61 -8.41 8.15 -0.86
C ASN A 61 -8.21 6.64 -0.70
N ALA A 62 -7.92 5.93 -1.80
CA ALA A 62 -7.63 4.50 -1.76
C ALA A 62 -6.36 4.17 -0.94
N LEU A 63 -5.29 4.95 -1.12
CA LEU A 63 -4.06 4.80 -0.33
C LEU A 63 -4.29 5.07 1.16
N LEU A 64 -5.07 6.10 1.48
CA LEU A 64 -5.42 6.42 2.86
C LEU A 64 -6.26 5.29 3.49
N ILE A 65 -7.30 4.81 2.79
CA ILE A 65 -8.14 3.70 3.26
C ILE A 65 -7.30 2.44 3.46
N GLY A 66 -6.44 2.09 2.51
CA GLY A 66 -5.56 0.92 2.62
C GLY A 66 -4.58 1.02 3.80
N THR A 67 -4.04 2.20 4.05
CA THR A 67 -3.14 2.42 5.20
C THR A 67 -3.89 2.32 6.53
N LEU A 68 -5.09 2.89 6.61
CA LEU A 68 -5.94 2.82 7.81
C LEU A 68 -6.39 1.38 8.10
N THR A 69 -6.79 0.61 7.08
CA THR A 69 -7.17 -0.80 7.27
C THR A 69 -5.98 -1.67 7.66
N ALA A 70 -4.78 -1.38 7.15
CA ALA A 70 -3.55 -2.04 7.58
C ALA A 70 -3.24 -1.76 9.06
N LEU A 71 -3.42 -0.52 9.52
CA LEU A 71 -3.23 -0.17 10.94
C LEU A 71 -4.22 -0.90 11.86
N VAL A 72 -5.51 -0.89 11.50
CA VAL A 72 -6.55 -1.61 12.26
C VAL A 72 -6.24 -3.11 12.29
N THR A 73 -5.86 -3.69 11.16
CA THR A 73 -5.44 -5.10 11.08
C THR A 73 -4.25 -5.37 11.99
N GLY A 74 -3.26 -4.48 12.06
CA GLY A 74 -2.12 -4.61 12.96
C GLY A 74 -2.52 -4.65 14.44
N ILE A 75 -3.49 -3.82 14.86
CA ILE A 75 -4.04 -3.83 16.23
C ILE A 75 -4.72 -5.18 16.52
N LEU A 76 -5.50 -5.69 15.58
CA LEU A 76 -6.18 -6.98 15.71
C LEU A 76 -5.18 -8.14 15.82
N ILE A 77 -4.13 -8.15 14.98
CA ILE A 77 -3.06 -9.15 15.02
C ILE A 77 -2.36 -9.14 16.38
N ALA A 78 -1.97 -7.96 16.89
CA ALA A 78 -1.31 -7.84 18.19
C ALA A 78 -2.22 -8.31 19.35
N THR A 79 -3.51 -8.00 19.27
CA THR A 79 -4.51 -8.44 20.25
C THR A 79 -4.67 -9.95 20.23
N GLN A 80 -4.82 -10.55 19.03
CA GLN A 80 -4.91 -12.00 18.86
C GLN A 80 -3.65 -12.69 19.38
N ALA A 81 -2.46 -12.19 19.01
CA ALA A 81 -1.19 -12.75 19.46
C ALA A 81 -1.05 -12.74 20.99
N THR A 82 -1.52 -11.68 21.65
CA THR A 82 -1.54 -11.59 23.11
C THR A 82 -2.47 -12.63 23.73
N LEU A 83 -3.68 -12.79 23.20
CA LEU A 83 -4.63 -13.81 23.67
C LEU A 83 -4.10 -15.23 23.44
N SER A 84 -3.50 -15.50 22.29
CA SER A 84 -2.86 -16.78 21.98
C SER A 84 -1.68 -17.07 22.90
N ASN A 85 -0.84 -16.09 23.22
CA ASN A 85 0.23 -16.26 24.21
C ASN A 85 -0.33 -16.62 25.60
N ARG A 86 -1.38 -15.91 26.06
CA ARG A 86 -2.03 -16.21 27.36
C ARG A 86 -2.67 -17.59 27.37
N GLY A 87 -3.46 -17.92 26.35
CA GLY A 87 -4.06 -19.25 26.20
C GLY A 87 -2.99 -20.32 26.19
N GLY A 88 -1.88 -20.04 25.51
CA GLY A 88 -0.71 -20.89 25.51
C GLY A 88 -0.24 -21.21 26.93
N ASN A 89 -0.02 -20.20 27.76
CA ASN A 89 0.49 -20.38 29.12
C ASN A 89 -0.46 -21.20 30.01
N ILE A 90 -1.76 -21.20 29.73
CA ILE A 90 -2.77 -21.91 30.51
C ILE A 90 -2.93 -23.36 30.05
N ILE A 91 -3.10 -23.60 28.74
CA ILE A 91 -3.48 -24.93 28.21
C ILE A 91 -2.44 -25.57 27.29
N GLY A 92 -1.32 -24.90 27.04
CA GLY A 92 -0.24 -25.35 26.15
C GLY A 92 -0.37 -24.83 24.71
N PRO A 93 0.74 -24.62 23.97
CA PRO A 93 0.73 -23.91 22.69
C PRO A 93 -0.08 -24.63 21.61
N ILE A 94 0.02 -25.96 21.57
CA ILE A 94 -0.67 -26.81 20.58
C ILE A 94 -2.19 -26.70 20.75
N ARG A 95 -2.70 -26.85 21.98
CA ARG A 95 -4.14 -26.78 22.27
C ARG A 95 -4.68 -25.38 21.96
N THR A 96 -3.92 -24.34 22.28
CA THR A 96 -4.28 -22.96 21.92
C THR A 96 -4.37 -22.77 20.41
N GLY A 97 -3.39 -23.24 19.65
CA GLY A 97 -3.42 -23.14 18.19
C GLY A 97 -4.63 -23.80 17.56
N ILE A 98 -4.96 -25.02 18.00
CA ILE A 98 -6.13 -25.76 17.52
C ILE A 98 -7.42 -25.04 17.89
N LEU A 99 -7.60 -24.64 19.16
CA LEU A 99 -8.85 -24.00 19.61
C LEU A 99 -9.04 -22.59 19.01
N THR A 100 -7.99 -21.80 18.88
CA THR A 100 -8.07 -20.48 18.23
C THR A 100 -8.47 -20.61 16.77
N ASN A 101 -7.90 -21.57 16.03
CA ASN A 101 -8.23 -21.76 14.62
C ASN A 101 -9.62 -22.36 14.42
N LEU A 102 -10.04 -23.28 15.30
CA LEU A 102 -11.40 -23.78 15.33
C LEU A 102 -12.40 -22.64 15.58
N GLY A 103 -12.09 -21.75 16.54
CA GLY A 103 -12.86 -20.55 16.81
C GLY A 103 -12.96 -19.64 15.59
N SER A 104 -11.86 -19.34 14.90
CA SER A 104 -11.91 -18.56 13.66
C SER A 104 -12.70 -19.23 12.54
N GLY A 105 -12.67 -20.58 12.46
CA GLY A 105 -13.49 -21.33 11.52
C GLY A 105 -14.99 -21.20 11.80
N LEU A 106 -15.39 -21.20 13.08
CA LEU A 106 -16.78 -20.95 13.47
C LEU A 106 -17.22 -19.52 13.11
N PHE A 107 -16.38 -18.51 13.36
CA PHE A 107 -16.66 -17.15 12.92
C PHE A 107 -16.79 -17.08 11.39
N ALA A 108 -15.90 -17.74 10.64
CA ALA A 108 -15.98 -17.79 9.19
C ALA A 108 -17.31 -18.38 8.71
N LEU A 109 -17.78 -19.45 9.35
CA LEU A 109 -19.10 -20.04 9.04
C LEU A 109 -20.24 -19.05 9.28
N ILE A 110 -20.21 -18.33 10.40
CA ILE A 110 -21.21 -17.29 10.72
C ILE A 110 -21.20 -16.19 9.65
N PHE A 111 -20.03 -15.72 9.24
CA PHE A 111 -19.91 -14.69 8.20
C PHE A 111 -20.40 -15.20 6.84
N ILE A 112 -20.10 -16.45 6.47
CA ILE A 112 -20.65 -17.06 5.25
C ILE A 112 -22.18 -17.06 5.30
N LEU A 113 -22.78 -17.50 6.42
CA LEU A 113 -24.23 -17.50 6.58
C LEU A 113 -24.84 -16.10 6.42
N ILE A 114 -24.24 -15.08 7.04
CA ILE A 114 -24.69 -13.69 6.89
C ILE A 114 -24.66 -13.26 5.42
N THR A 115 -23.56 -13.55 4.70
CA THR A 115 -23.41 -13.12 3.31
C THR A 115 -24.40 -13.79 2.37
N ILE A 116 -24.79 -15.05 2.65
CA ILE A 116 -25.81 -15.80 1.90
C ILE A 116 -27.19 -15.22 2.17
N ILE A 117 -27.56 -14.98 3.43
CA ILE A 117 -28.88 -14.43 3.80
C ILE A 117 -29.08 -13.05 3.17
N TRP A 118 -28.02 -12.22 3.15
CA TRP A 118 -28.10 -10.85 2.62
C TRP A 118 -27.77 -10.76 1.13
N GLN A 119 -27.47 -11.89 0.47
CA GLN A 119 -27.12 -11.96 -0.96
C GLN A 119 -26.04 -10.95 -1.40
N THR A 120 -25.11 -10.65 -0.48
CA THR A 120 -24.06 -9.62 -0.69
C THR A 120 -22.91 -10.12 -1.58
N LEU A 121 -22.71 -11.44 -1.66
CA LEU A 121 -21.60 -12.07 -2.36
C LEU A 121 -22.09 -13.27 -3.16
N GLU A 122 -21.59 -13.42 -4.39
CA GLU A 122 -21.81 -14.60 -5.20
C GLU A 122 -20.83 -15.71 -4.83
N TRP A 123 -21.35 -16.78 -4.26
CA TRP A 123 -20.58 -17.98 -3.90
C TRP A 123 -20.53 -19.02 -5.03
N ARG A 124 -21.09 -18.69 -6.21
CA ARG A 124 -21.18 -19.58 -7.36
C ARG A 124 -19.91 -19.46 -8.21
N ASN A 125 -19.43 -20.57 -8.78
CA ASN A 125 -18.30 -20.64 -9.71
C ASN A 125 -16.92 -20.28 -9.12
N LEU A 126 -16.66 -20.67 -7.87
CA LEU A 126 -15.30 -20.56 -7.30
C LEU A 126 -14.33 -21.51 -8.00
N PRO A 127 -13.16 -21.05 -8.50
CA PRO A 127 -12.17 -21.94 -9.08
C PRO A 127 -11.67 -22.93 -8.03
N GLN A 128 -11.77 -24.24 -8.31
CA GLN A 128 -11.31 -25.27 -7.37
C GLN A 128 -9.86 -25.09 -6.90
N PRO A 129 -8.88 -24.73 -7.77
CA PRO A 129 -7.51 -24.53 -7.33
C PRO A 129 -7.38 -23.41 -6.28
N THR A 130 -8.14 -22.34 -6.44
CA THR A 130 -8.18 -21.22 -5.49
C THR A 130 -8.73 -21.66 -4.15
N VAL A 131 -9.78 -22.48 -4.13
CA VAL A 131 -10.36 -23.01 -2.89
C VAL A 131 -9.33 -23.85 -2.13
N TRP A 132 -8.65 -24.78 -2.80
CA TRP A 132 -7.61 -25.61 -2.17
C TRP A 132 -6.43 -24.79 -1.65
N MET A 133 -5.99 -23.78 -2.41
CA MET A 133 -4.93 -22.86 -1.98
C MET A 133 -5.32 -22.08 -0.71
N LEU A 134 -6.56 -21.58 -0.65
CA LEU A 134 -7.08 -20.85 0.51
C LEU A 134 -7.28 -21.75 1.73
N LEU A 135 -7.75 -23.00 1.54
CA LEU A 135 -7.87 -23.98 2.62
C LEU A 135 -6.50 -24.35 3.19
N PHE A 136 -5.50 -24.53 2.33
CA PHE A 136 -4.12 -24.78 2.75
C PHE A 136 -3.57 -23.59 3.56
N SER A 137 -3.79 -22.37 3.07
CA SER A 137 -3.44 -21.14 3.80
C SER A 137 -4.12 -21.06 5.17
N GLY A 138 -5.41 -21.40 5.25
CA GLY A 138 -6.14 -21.49 6.52
C GLY A 138 -5.55 -22.51 7.48
N GLY A 139 -5.11 -23.67 6.97
CA GLY A 139 -4.42 -24.70 7.76
C GLY A 139 -3.09 -24.20 8.36
N LEU A 140 -2.33 -23.38 7.63
CA LEU A 140 -1.12 -22.74 8.15
C LEU A 140 -1.40 -21.83 9.36
N GLY A 141 -2.62 -21.29 9.47
CA GLY A 141 -3.09 -20.52 10.62
C GLY A 141 -2.92 -21.26 11.96
N VAL A 142 -3.06 -22.59 11.96
CA VAL A 142 -2.83 -23.43 13.15
C VAL A 142 -1.37 -23.34 13.59
N LEU A 143 -0.44 -23.56 12.65
CA LEU A 143 1.00 -23.51 12.92
C LEU A 143 1.44 -22.11 13.34
N ILE A 144 0.88 -21.08 12.72
CA ILE A 144 1.15 -19.67 13.07
C ILE A 144 0.77 -19.42 14.52
N VAL A 145 -0.44 -19.78 14.94
CA VAL A 145 -0.89 -19.53 16.33
C VAL A 145 -0.08 -20.35 17.34
N ILE A 146 0.30 -21.59 17.01
CA ILE A 146 1.20 -22.40 17.86
C ILE A 146 2.55 -21.69 18.01
N GLY A 147 3.14 -21.25 16.89
CA GLY A 147 4.42 -20.54 16.87
C GLY A 147 4.39 -19.22 17.64
N VAL A 148 3.33 -18.42 17.47
CA VAL A 148 3.09 -17.18 18.23
C VAL A 148 2.97 -17.50 19.73
N SER A 149 2.14 -18.47 20.07
CA SER A 149 1.90 -18.87 21.47
C SER A 149 3.13 -19.46 22.14
N PHE A 150 4.10 -19.99 21.38
CA PHE A 150 5.36 -20.51 21.90
C PHE A 150 6.40 -19.39 22.01
N SER A 151 6.65 -18.66 20.92
CA SER A 151 7.68 -17.61 20.85
C SER A 151 7.48 -16.50 21.88
N LEU A 152 6.26 -15.97 22.01
CA LEU A 152 5.96 -14.85 22.90
C LEU A 152 6.15 -15.17 24.39
N ARG A 153 6.14 -16.46 24.77
CA ARG A 153 6.43 -16.86 26.16
C ARG A 153 7.86 -16.60 26.55
N TYR A 154 8.79 -16.77 25.60
CA TYR A 154 10.22 -16.67 25.87
C TYR A 154 10.75 -15.26 25.63
N THR A 155 10.25 -14.57 24.60
CA THR A 155 10.74 -13.25 24.20
C THR A 155 9.96 -12.10 24.83
N GLY A 156 8.81 -12.38 25.46
CA GLY A 156 7.82 -11.35 25.79
C GLY A 156 7.01 -10.91 24.56
N VAL A 157 5.88 -10.24 24.80
CA VAL A 157 4.90 -9.89 23.75
C VAL A 157 5.46 -8.87 22.76
N THR A 158 6.10 -7.80 23.25
CA THR A 158 6.62 -6.71 22.39
C THR A 158 7.75 -7.19 21.48
N ALA A 159 8.80 -7.79 22.04
CA ALA A 159 9.94 -8.26 21.26
C ALA A 159 9.56 -9.45 20.35
N GLY A 160 8.69 -10.34 20.82
CA GLY A 160 8.17 -11.46 20.02
C GLY A 160 7.37 -11.00 18.81
N THR A 161 6.45 -10.04 19.01
CA THR A 161 5.66 -9.48 17.90
C THR A 161 6.54 -8.75 16.90
N ALA A 162 7.54 -7.98 17.37
CA ALA A 162 8.50 -7.33 16.48
C ALA A 162 9.30 -8.36 15.63
N ALA A 163 9.74 -9.47 16.24
CA ALA A 163 10.44 -10.54 15.53
C ALA A 163 9.52 -11.24 14.50
N ILE A 164 8.24 -11.45 14.83
CA ILE A 164 7.24 -11.99 13.89
C ILE A 164 7.06 -11.06 12.70
N ILE A 165 6.90 -9.75 12.94
CA ILE A 165 6.76 -8.75 11.88
C ILE A 165 8.01 -8.75 10.99
N LEU A 166 9.22 -8.85 11.55
CA LEU A 166 10.44 -8.96 10.76
C LEU A 166 10.42 -10.20 9.84
N GLY A 167 10.01 -11.37 10.37
CA GLY A 167 9.86 -12.59 9.56
C GLY A 167 8.84 -12.42 8.43
N GLN A 168 7.71 -11.77 8.71
CA GLN A 168 6.69 -11.43 7.71
C GLN A 168 7.22 -10.49 6.63
N LEU A 169 8.01 -9.47 7.00
CA LEU A 169 8.60 -8.52 6.05
C LEU A 169 9.66 -9.18 5.16
N LEU A 170 10.47 -10.09 5.70
CA LEU A 170 11.46 -10.84 4.92
C LEU A 170 10.79 -11.68 3.84
N ILE A 171 9.79 -12.49 4.20
CA ILE A 171 9.08 -13.30 3.20
C ILE A 171 8.28 -12.44 2.22
N SER A 172 7.65 -11.35 2.69
CA SER A 172 6.94 -10.40 1.81
C SER A 172 7.87 -9.76 0.79
N THR A 173 9.10 -9.43 1.17
CA THR A 173 10.09 -8.84 0.24
C THR A 173 10.51 -9.85 -0.83
N ILE A 174 10.65 -11.13 -0.46
CA ILE A 174 10.95 -12.20 -1.42
C ILE A 174 9.77 -12.39 -2.38
N VAL A 175 8.53 -12.41 -1.86
CA VAL A 175 7.30 -12.53 -2.68
C VAL A 175 7.16 -11.36 -3.65
N ASP A 176 7.41 -10.14 -3.19
CA ASP A 176 7.42 -8.92 -4.03
C ASP A 176 8.47 -9.00 -5.14
N ALA A 177 9.68 -9.44 -4.82
CA ALA A 177 10.81 -9.48 -5.76
C ALA A 177 10.65 -10.57 -6.83
N THR A 178 10.01 -11.68 -6.46
CA THR A 178 9.75 -12.81 -7.36
C THR A 178 8.46 -12.65 -8.16
N GLY A 179 7.56 -11.74 -7.77
CA GLY A 179 6.23 -11.61 -8.37
C GLY A 179 5.31 -12.79 -8.05
N LEU A 180 5.63 -13.59 -7.02
CA LEU A 180 4.86 -14.79 -6.64
C LEU A 180 3.39 -14.48 -6.29
N SER A 181 3.08 -13.23 -5.92
CA SER A 181 1.72 -12.76 -5.62
C SER A 181 0.87 -12.49 -6.87
N GLY A 182 1.41 -12.68 -8.08
CA GLY A 182 0.75 -12.35 -9.35
C GLY A 182 0.77 -10.86 -9.69
N GLN A 183 1.42 -10.04 -8.86
CA GLN A 183 1.65 -8.62 -9.13
C GLN A 183 2.97 -8.39 -9.88
N ALA A 184 3.11 -7.21 -10.49
CA ALA A 184 4.35 -6.84 -11.16
C ALA A 184 5.53 -6.92 -10.16
N PRO A 185 6.62 -7.66 -10.49
CA PRO A 185 7.76 -7.80 -9.59
C PRO A 185 8.30 -6.44 -9.16
N ILE A 186 8.45 -6.24 -7.85
CA ILE A 186 8.99 -4.99 -7.30
C ILE A 186 10.48 -5.19 -7.04
N PRO A 187 11.36 -4.45 -7.72
CA PRO A 187 12.80 -4.64 -7.58
C PRO A 187 13.25 -4.39 -6.14
N ILE A 188 14.20 -5.18 -5.66
CA ILE A 188 14.84 -4.98 -4.36
C ILE A 188 15.74 -3.74 -4.48
N THR A 189 15.29 -2.63 -3.92
CA THR A 189 16.08 -1.40 -3.85
C THR A 189 16.91 -1.34 -2.56
N TRP A 190 17.97 -0.53 -2.56
CA TRP A 190 18.81 -0.34 -1.37
C TRP A 190 18.00 0.23 -0.18
N GLN A 191 16.98 1.05 -0.44
CA GLN A 191 16.11 1.57 0.62
C GLN A 191 15.31 0.46 1.32
N ARG A 192 14.82 -0.55 0.57
CA ARG A 192 14.08 -1.69 1.14
C ARG A 192 14.98 -2.54 2.04
N VAL A 193 16.21 -2.80 1.58
CA VAL A 193 17.21 -3.52 2.38
C VAL A 193 17.56 -2.76 3.66
N ALA A 194 17.79 -1.45 3.55
CA ALA A 194 18.04 -0.60 4.72
C ALA A 194 16.86 -0.62 5.71
N GLY A 195 15.62 -0.58 5.23
CA GLY A 195 14.43 -0.69 6.06
C GLY A 195 14.35 -2.02 6.83
N LEU A 196 14.67 -3.14 6.18
CA LEU A 196 14.74 -4.45 6.83
C LEU A 196 15.84 -4.51 7.89
N LEU A 197 17.00 -3.90 7.63
CA LEU A 197 18.08 -3.82 8.63
C LEU A 197 17.68 -2.99 9.85
N VAL A 198 17.01 -1.85 9.66
CA VAL A 198 16.49 -1.03 10.76
C VAL A 198 15.46 -1.82 11.58
N MET A 199 14.59 -2.58 10.93
CA MET A 199 13.65 -3.47 11.64
C MET A 199 14.39 -4.57 12.42
N GLY A 200 15.45 -5.14 11.86
CA GLY A 200 16.32 -6.08 12.56
C GLY A 200 16.97 -5.48 13.81
N MET A 201 17.48 -4.25 13.70
CA MET A 201 18.01 -3.51 14.85
C MET A 201 16.92 -3.25 15.90
N ALA A 202 15.72 -2.84 15.49
CA ALA A 202 14.61 -2.60 16.41
C ALA A 202 14.27 -3.86 17.22
N VAL A 203 14.21 -5.04 16.57
CA VAL A 203 14.01 -6.32 17.26
C VAL A 203 15.12 -6.58 18.26
N PHE A 204 16.39 -6.40 17.86
CA PHE A 204 17.55 -6.60 18.74
C PHE A 204 17.51 -5.70 19.98
N LEU A 205 17.07 -4.44 19.83
CA LEU A 205 16.94 -3.51 20.95
C LEU A 205 15.77 -3.86 21.89
N LEU A 206 14.69 -4.43 21.35
CA LEU A 206 13.50 -4.81 22.13
C LEU A 206 13.65 -6.13 22.89
N LEU A 207 14.58 -6.99 22.47
CA LEU A 207 14.81 -8.26 23.15
C LEU A 207 15.26 -8.04 24.60
N PRO A 208 14.58 -8.67 25.58
CA PRO A 208 14.94 -8.50 26.98
C PRO A 208 16.33 -9.09 27.22
N ARG A 209 17.27 -8.25 27.67
CA ARG A 209 18.59 -8.67 28.13
C ARG A 209 18.42 -9.12 29.58
N LYS A 210 18.52 -10.43 29.81
CA LYS A 210 18.58 -10.99 31.16
C LYS A 210 19.92 -10.65 31.81
#